data_AF-A0A6C1KIZ0-F1
#
_entry.id   AF-A0A6C1KIZ0-F1
#
_cell.length_a   1.000
_cell.length_b   1.000
_cell.length_c   1.000
_cell.angle_alpha   90.00
_cell.angle_beta   90.00
_cell.angle_gamma   90.00
#
_symmetry.space_group_name_H-M   'P 1'
#
loop_
_entity.id
_entity.type
_entity.pdbx_description
1 polymer ?
#
loop_
_entity_poly.entity_id
_entity_poly.type
_entity_poly.pdbx_seq_one_letter_code
_entity_poly.pdbx_strand_id
1 'polypeptide(L)'
;MVAQASMKELRRQVEQGRAPRPLFTRFSQMAARYTGKPATFIGAMAIIVVWGMTGPLFGFNDTWQLVINTSTSIVTFLMVFLIQNSQNRDTAALQIKLDELIARLDGPREVLLDLEDLDEETLERLRLEHALLADKARERSDSGAGPEASSPAPADPSVPKA
;
A
#
# COMPACT_ATOMS: atom_id res chain seq x y z
N MET A 1 -21.75 35.79 -5.17
CA MET A 1 -20.48 36.32 -5.72
C MET A 1 -19.26 35.90 -4.92
N VAL A 2 -19.26 36.02 -3.58
CA VAL A 2 -18.12 35.66 -2.70
C VAL A 2 -17.68 34.19 -2.79
N ALA A 3 -18.62 33.25 -2.85
CA ALA A 3 -18.31 31.81 -2.97
C ALA A 3 -17.60 31.43 -4.29
N GLN A 4 -17.88 32.15 -5.39
CA GLN A 4 -17.23 31.89 -6.67
C GLN A 4 -15.83 32.49 -6.76
N ALA A 5 -15.56 33.58 -6.03
CA ALA A 5 -14.22 34.14 -5.90
C ALA A 5 -13.30 33.17 -5.15
N SER A 6 -13.75 32.68 -3.98
CA SER A 6 -12.99 31.70 -3.18
C SER A 6 -12.70 30.40 -3.94
N MET A 7 -13.66 29.87 -4.71
CA MET A 7 -13.45 28.69 -5.57
C MET A 7 -12.45 28.94 -6.71
N LYS A 8 -12.42 30.15 -7.28
CA LYS A 8 -11.42 30.54 -8.29
C LYS A 8 -10.04 30.69 -7.67
N GLU A 9 -9.93 31.31 -6.49
CA GLU A 9 -8.68 31.36 -5.73
C GLU A 9 -8.15 29.96 -5.38
N LEU A 10 -9.02 29.06 -4.90
CA LEU A 10 -8.65 27.68 -4.58
C LEU A 10 -8.18 26.90 -5.81
N ARG A 11 -8.91 26.99 -6.93
CA ARG A 11 -8.46 26.37 -8.19
C ARG A 11 -7.12 26.92 -8.65
N ARG A 12 -6.91 28.23 -8.51
CA ARG A 12 -5.65 28.89 -8.87
C ARG A 12 -4.51 28.47 -7.96
N GLN A 13 -4.75 28.27 -6.66
CA GLN A 13 -3.76 27.73 -5.71
C GLN A 13 -3.44 26.25 -5.98
N VAL A 14 -4.45 25.44 -6.32
CA VAL A 14 -4.25 24.03 -6.71
C VAL A 14 -3.48 23.91 -8.03
N GLU A 15 -3.73 24.80 -9.00
CA GLU A 15 -2.97 24.87 -10.26
C GLU A 15 -1.55 25.43 -10.06
N GLN A 16 -1.37 26.42 -9.18
CA GLN A 16 -0.07 27.04 -8.88
C GLN A 16 0.83 26.18 -7.96
N GLY A 17 0.26 25.25 -7.17
CA GLY A 17 1.00 24.35 -6.29
C GLY A 17 1.66 23.15 -6.99
N ARG A 18 1.47 22.97 -8.30
CA ARG A 18 2.08 21.87 -9.05
C ARG A 18 3.49 22.26 -9.49
N ALA A 19 4.40 22.37 -8.54
CA ALA A 19 5.83 22.46 -8.83
C ALA A 19 6.21 21.35 -9.82
N PRO A 20 7.01 21.63 -10.87
CA PRO A 20 7.45 20.59 -11.80
C PRO A 20 8.08 19.47 -10.98
N ARG A 21 7.62 18.22 -11.20
CA ARG A 21 8.15 17.06 -10.47
C ARG A 21 9.68 17.16 -10.46
N PRO A 22 10.32 17.20 -9.28
CA PRO A 22 11.77 17.32 -9.18
C PRO A 22 12.43 16.34 -10.14
N LEU A 23 13.53 16.75 -10.78
CA LEU A 23 14.26 15.86 -11.70
C LEU A 23 14.60 14.52 -11.04
N PHE A 24 14.91 14.57 -9.74
CA PHE A 24 15.08 13.40 -8.89
C PHE A 24 13.84 12.49 -8.85
N THR A 25 12.64 13.04 -8.66
CA THR A 25 11.38 12.28 -8.64
C THR A 25 11.07 11.63 -9.98
N ARG A 26 11.38 12.29 -11.11
CA ARG A 26 11.20 11.70 -12.44
C ARG A 26 12.21 10.59 -12.70
N PHE A 27 13.47 10.81 -12.35
CA PHE A 27 14.54 9.83 -12.46
C PHE A 27 14.24 8.61 -11.59
N SER A 28 13.87 8.81 -10.33
CA SER A 28 13.59 7.72 -9.39
C SER A 28 12.38 6.87 -9.81
N GLN A 29 11.31 7.51 -10.28
CA GLN A 29 10.14 6.80 -10.82
C GLN A 29 10.48 6.00 -12.08
N MET A 30 11.32 6.58 -12.96
CA MET A 30 11.76 5.88 -14.16
C MET A 30 12.65 4.69 -13.81
N ALA A 31 13.64 4.89 -12.95
CA ALA A 31 14.54 3.84 -12.49
C ALA A 31 13.77 2.70 -11.78
N ALA A 32 12.88 3.02 -10.83
CA ALA A 32 12.04 2.03 -10.15
C ALA A 32 11.18 1.23 -11.14
N ARG A 33 10.58 1.91 -12.13
CA ARG A 33 9.74 1.25 -13.16
C ARG A 33 10.56 0.34 -14.09
N TYR A 34 11.80 0.69 -14.41
CA TYR A 34 12.66 -0.16 -15.24
C TYR A 34 13.21 -1.33 -14.42
N THR A 35 13.70 -1.12 -13.21
CA THR A 35 14.27 -2.20 -12.39
C THR A 35 13.23 -3.24 -11.99
N GLY A 36 11.94 -2.89 -11.90
CA GLY A 36 10.86 -3.83 -11.61
C GLY A 36 10.42 -4.72 -12.79
N LYS A 37 10.94 -4.54 -14.02
CA LYS A 37 10.54 -5.33 -15.19
C LYS A 37 11.39 -6.60 -15.35
N PRO A 38 10.79 -7.77 -15.64
CA PRO A 38 11.54 -9.02 -15.88
C PRO A 38 12.60 -8.93 -16.99
N ALA A 39 12.31 -8.19 -18.07
CA ALA A 39 13.25 -8.00 -19.18
C ALA A 39 14.55 -7.30 -18.74
N THR A 40 14.46 -6.37 -17.79
CA THR A 40 15.62 -5.63 -17.27
C THR A 40 16.50 -6.51 -16.42
N PHE A 41 15.91 -7.45 -15.66
CA PHE A 41 16.65 -8.47 -14.92
C PHE A 41 17.45 -9.38 -15.86
N ILE A 42 16.83 -9.85 -16.94
CA ILE A 42 17.53 -10.66 -17.96
C ILE A 42 18.69 -9.88 -18.58
N GLY A 43 18.48 -8.60 -18.90
CA GLY A 43 19.55 -7.73 -19.40
C GLY A 43 20.69 -7.55 -18.40
N ALA A 44 20.39 -7.32 -17.12
CA ALA A 44 21.40 -7.22 -16.07
C ALA A 44 22.18 -8.54 -15.91
N MET A 45 21.51 -9.68 -15.96
CA MET A 45 22.15 -10.99 -15.92
C MET A 45 23.10 -11.20 -17.10
N ALA A 46 22.66 -10.83 -18.31
CA ALA A 46 23.51 -10.91 -19.51
C ALA A 46 24.77 -10.04 -19.37
N ILE A 47 24.65 -8.83 -18.80
CA ILE A 47 25.80 -7.96 -18.52
C ILE A 47 26.78 -8.63 -17.55
N ILE A 48 26.28 -9.25 -16.47
CA ILE A 48 27.12 -9.97 -15.50
C ILE A 48 27.84 -11.16 -16.17
N VAL A 49 27.14 -11.91 -17.03
CA VAL A 49 27.73 -13.04 -17.76
C VAL A 49 28.83 -12.55 -18.71
N VAL A 50 28.56 -11.49 -19.49
CA VAL A 50 29.55 -10.90 -20.41
C VAL A 50 30.76 -10.40 -19.62
N TRP A 51 30.55 -9.73 -18.48
CA TRP A 51 31.65 -9.32 -17.60
C TRP A 51 32.45 -10.52 -17.05
N GLY A 52 31.77 -11.60 -16.67
CA GLY A 52 32.39 -12.87 -16.30
C GLY A 52 33.31 -13.42 -17.39
N MET A 53 32.86 -13.36 -18.64
CA MET A 53 33.62 -13.81 -19.81
C MET A 53 34.86 -12.95 -20.10
N THR A 54 34.93 -11.70 -19.63
CA THR A 54 36.16 -10.89 -19.74
C THR A 54 37.20 -11.26 -18.68
N GLY A 55 36.80 -11.91 -17.58
CA GLY A 55 37.69 -12.32 -16.48
C GLY A 55 38.93 -13.11 -16.91
N PRO A 56 38.82 -14.13 -17.79
CA PRO A 56 39.99 -14.87 -18.30
C PRO A 56 41.00 -14.00 -19.05
N LEU A 57 40.56 -12.93 -19.75
CA LEU A 57 41.45 -12.00 -20.45
C LEU A 57 42.29 -11.16 -19.49
N PHE A 58 41.75 -10.88 -18.30
CA PHE A 58 42.41 -10.10 -17.24
C PHE A 58 43.01 -10.96 -16.12
N GLY A 59 43.02 -12.29 -16.29
CA GLY A 59 43.55 -13.22 -15.29
C GLY A 59 42.81 -13.20 -13.95
N PHE A 60 41.54 -12.77 -13.94
CA PHE A 60 40.73 -12.60 -12.73
C PHE A 60 41.42 -11.76 -11.62
N ASN A 61 42.19 -10.76 -12.03
CA ASN A 61 42.98 -9.94 -11.11
C ASN A 61 42.13 -9.07 -10.16
N ASP A 62 42.79 -8.48 -9.16
CA ASP A 62 42.13 -7.66 -8.14
C ASP A 62 41.39 -6.47 -8.73
N THR A 63 41.89 -5.85 -9.81
CA THR A 63 41.23 -4.74 -10.49
C THR A 63 39.91 -5.17 -11.13
N TRP A 64 39.87 -6.33 -11.78
CA TRP A 64 38.67 -6.88 -12.41
C TRP A 64 37.57 -7.16 -11.38
N GLN A 65 37.94 -7.71 -10.21
CA GLN A 65 37.02 -7.95 -9.10
C GLN A 65 36.57 -6.64 -8.44
N LEU A 66 37.51 -5.72 -8.21
CA LEU A 66 37.23 -4.44 -7.56
C LEU A 66 36.20 -3.62 -8.36
N VAL A 67 36.36 -3.54 -9.68
CA VAL A 67 35.45 -2.76 -10.53
C VAL A 67 34.00 -3.24 -10.40
N ILE A 68 33.74 -4.55 -10.47
CA ILE A 68 32.37 -5.06 -10.36
C ILE A 68 31.81 -4.94 -8.94
N ASN A 69 32.63 -5.20 -7.92
CA ASN A 69 32.21 -5.12 -6.52
C ASN A 69 31.88 -3.67 -6.13
N THR A 70 32.77 -2.72 -6.44
CA THR A 70 32.56 -1.30 -6.16
C THR A 70 31.37 -0.75 -6.93
N SER A 71 31.22 -1.09 -8.22
CA SER A 71 30.09 -0.63 -9.02
C SER A 71 28.76 -1.14 -8.46
N THR A 72 28.67 -2.42 -8.14
CA THR A 72 27.44 -3.03 -7.59
C THR A 72 27.10 -2.45 -6.23
N SER A 73 28.09 -2.18 -5.39
CA SER A 73 27.89 -1.55 -4.08
C SER A 73 27.30 -0.14 -4.21
N ILE A 74 27.84 0.69 -5.11
CA ILE A 74 27.31 2.04 -5.39
C ILE A 74 25.87 1.95 -5.93
N VAL A 75 25.63 1.07 -6.90
CA VAL A 75 24.28 0.90 -7.48
C VAL A 75 23.30 0.44 -6.41
N THR A 76 23.67 -0.51 -5.56
CA THR A 76 22.83 -1.00 -4.46
C THR A 76 22.52 0.11 -3.45
N PHE A 77 23.53 0.88 -3.06
CA PHE A 77 23.34 2.00 -2.14
C PHE A 77 22.35 3.03 -2.70
N LEU A 78 22.49 3.40 -3.98
CA LEU A 78 21.54 4.27 -4.66
C LEU A 78 20.15 3.63 -4.77
N MET A 79 20.08 2.33 -5.05
CA MET A 79 18.84 1.58 -5.19
C MET A 79 18.01 1.61 -3.91
N VAL A 80 18.64 1.57 -2.72
CA VAL A 80 17.94 1.70 -1.44
C VAL A 80 17.15 3.01 -1.37
N PHE A 81 17.77 4.14 -1.70
CA PHE A 81 17.07 5.44 -1.73
C PHE A 81 15.96 5.48 -2.79
N LEU A 82 16.19 4.86 -3.95
CA LEU A 82 15.18 4.79 -5.00
C LEU A 82 13.96 3.96 -4.58
N ILE A 83 14.18 2.82 -3.96
CA ILE A 83 13.15 1.93 -3.43
C ILE A 83 12.38 2.66 -2.32
N GLN A 84 13.08 3.26 -1.34
CA GLN A 84 12.46 4.02 -0.26
C GLN A 84 11.58 5.16 -0.80
N ASN A 85 12.08 5.93 -1.78
CA ASN A 85 11.27 7.00 -2.38
C ASN A 85 10.02 6.47 -3.11
N SER A 86 10.12 5.32 -3.80
CA SER A 86 8.94 4.70 -4.41
C SER A 86 7.96 4.19 -3.36
N GLN A 87 8.47 3.46 -2.36
CA GLN A 87 7.70 2.87 -1.28
C GLN A 87 6.99 3.93 -0.46
N ASN A 88 7.67 5.00 -0.02
CA ASN A 88 7.06 6.09 0.74
C ASN A 88 5.86 6.71 0.00
N ARG A 89 5.97 6.83 -1.33
CA ARG A 89 4.90 7.39 -2.16
C ARG A 89 3.74 6.41 -2.36
N ASP A 90 4.05 5.12 -2.51
CA ASP A 90 3.04 4.08 -2.66
C ASP A 90 2.27 3.85 -1.34
N THR A 91 2.95 3.95 -0.19
CA THR A 91 2.33 3.93 1.15
C THR A 91 1.36 5.10 1.34
N ALA A 92 1.78 6.33 1.04
CA ALA A 92 0.90 7.50 1.15
C ALA A 92 -0.33 7.40 0.24
N ALA A 93 -0.17 6.86 -0.98
CA ALA A 93 -1.30 6.62 -1.88
C ALA A 93 -2.24 5.52 -1.39
N LEU A 94 -1.71 4.54 -0.65
CA LEU A 94 -2.50 3.47 -0.03
C LEU A 94 -3.32 4.01 1.14
N GLN A 95 -2.71 4.81 2.04
CA GLN A 95 -3.41 5.48 3.15
C GLN A 95 -4.61 6.30 2.64
N ILE A 96 -4.40 7.19 1.67
CA ILE A 96 -5.50 8.01 1.09
C ILE A 96 -6.65 7.14 0.53
N LYS A 97 -6.33 6.00 -0.09
CA LYS A 97 -7.35 5.08 -0.61
C LYS A 97 -8.12 4.36 0.50
N LEU A 98 -7.44 4.03 1.60
CA LEU A 98 -8.09 3.47 2.79
C LEU A 98 -8.98 4.52 3.46
N ASP A 99 -8.50 5.76 3.60
CA ASP A 99 -9.26 6.86 4.18
C ASP A 99 -10.55 7.12 3.40
N GLU A 100 -10.48 7.13 2.06
CA GLU A 100 -11.65 7.27 1.19
C GLU A 100 -12.62 6.08 1.32
N LEU A 101 -12.11 4.86 1.51
CA LEU A 101 -12.95 3.68 1.73
C LEU A 101 -13.64 3.73 3.10
N ILE A 102 -12.93 4.14 4.14
CA ILE A 102 -13.47 4.35 5.50
C ILE A 102 -14.53 5.46 5.47
N ALA A 103 -14.26 6.58 4.79
CA ALA A 103 -15.19 7.69 4.67
C ALA A 103 -16.50 7.34 3.94
N ARG A 104 -16.48 6.35 3.03
CA ARG A 104 -17.67 5.88 2.29
C ARG A 104 -18.40 4.72 2.94
N LEU A 105 -17.80 4.08 3.94
CA LEU A 105 -18.49 3.09 4.77
C LEU A 105 -19.37 3.87 5.77
N ASP A 106 -20.63 4.12 5.38
CA ASP A 106 -21.67 4.71 6.25
C ASP A 106 -21.87 3.84 7.51
N GLY A 107 -21.15 4.16 8.59
CA GLY A 107 -21.25 3.50 9.89
C GLY A 107 -20.50 4.29 10.97
N PRO A 108 -21.04 4.40 12.20
CA PRO A 108 -20.60 5.37 13.19
C PRO A 108 -19.19 5.05 13.69
N ARG A 109 -18.16 5.73 13.17
CA ARG A 109 -16.88 5.85 13.86
C ARG A 109 -15.99 6.95 13.28
N GLU A 110 -16.31 8.16 13.71
CA GLU A 110 -15.41 9.33 13.71
C GLU A 110 -14.05 9.04 14.41
N VAL A 111 -13.94 7.91 15.13
CA VAL A 111 -12.74 7.46 15.86
C VAL A 111 -11.75 6.64 15.00
N LEU A 112 -12.12 6.19 13.79
CA LEU A 112 -11.21 5.36 12.96
C LEU A 112 -10.38 6.17 11.94
N LEU A 113 -10.69 7.46 11.76
CA LEU A 113 -10.04 8.29 10.74
C LEU A 113 -8.61 8.74 11.13
N ASP A 114 -8.16 8.42 12.34
CA ASP A 114 -6.87 8.90 12.85
C ASP A 114 -6.17 7.94 13.83
N LEU A 115 -6.26 6.62 13.59
CA LEU A 115 -5.59 5.64 14.47
C LEU A 115 -4.06 5.78 14.53
N GLU A 116 -3.45 6.50 13.58
CA GLU A 116 -1.99 6.74 13.54
C GLU A 116 -1.54 7.90 14.43
N ASP A 117 -2.36 8.94 14.66
CA ASP A 117 -2.09 10.03 15.63
C ASP A 117 -2.88 9.88 16.96
N LEU A 118 -3.64 8.79 17.15
CA LEU A 118 -4.32 8.51 18.41
C LEU A 118 -3.31 8.23 19.55
N ASP A 119 -3.43 8.95 20.67
CA ASP A 119 -2.67 8.69 21.89
C ASP A 119 -2.79 7.21 22.33
N GLU A 120 -1.68 6.62 22.80
CA GLU A 120 -1.57 5.20 23.18
C GLU A 120 -2.68 4.78 24.18
N GLU A 121 -3.05 5.65 25.12
CA GLU A 121 -4.11 5.38 26.11
C GLU A 121 -5.49 5.21 25.45
N THR A 122 -5.77 5.96 24.38
CA THR A 122 -7.04 5.87 23.64
C THR A 122 -7.07 4.61 22.79
N LEU A 123 -5.94 4.24 22.20
CA LEU A 123 -5.76 2.98 21.45
C LEU A 123 -5.97 1.77 22.36
N GLU A 124 -5.45 1.82 23.59
CA GLU A 124 -5.60 0.76 24.58
C GLU A 124 -7.06 0.62 25.07
N ARG A 125 -7.77 1.73 25.32
CA ARG A 125 -9.22 1.69 25.63
C ARG A 125 -10.03 1.05 24.51
N LEU A 126 -9.74 1.40 23.26
CA LEU A 126 -10.46 0.86 22.10
C LEU A 126 -10.21 -0.65 21.97
N ARG A 127 -8.96 -1.11 22.14
CA ARG A 127 -8.62 -2.55 22.19
C ARG A 127 -9.41 -3.27 23.28
N LEU A 128 -9.51 -2.68 24.47
CA LEU A 128 -10.20 -3.26 25.62
C LEU A 128 -11.71 -3.34 25.39
N GLU A 129 -12.32 -2.31 24.81
CA GLU A 129 -13.74 -2.32 24.44
C GLU A 129 -14.05 -3.41 23.41
N HIS A 130 -13.21 -3.55 22.38
CA HIS A 130 -13.36 -4.61 21.36
C HIS A 130 -13.16 -6.01 21.92
N ALA A 131 -12.20 -6.20 22.84
CA ALA A 131 -12.00 -7.48 23.52
C ALA A 131 -13.24 -7.87 24.34
N LEU A 132 -13.82 -6.93 25.09
CA LEU A 132 -15.05 -7.15 25.86
C LEU A 132 -16.26 -7.47 24.98
N LEU A 133 -16.38 -6.83 23.82
CA LEU A 133 -17.45 -7.13 22.86
C LEU A 133 -17.27 -8.50 22.22
N ALA A 134 -16.03 -8.89 21.91
CA ALA A 134 -15.71 -10.21 21.37
C ALA A 134 -15.98 -11.33 22.39
N ASP A 135 -15.62 -11.12 23.67
CA ASP A 135 -15.91 -12.06 24.74
C ASP A 135 -17.40 -12.21 24.96
N LYS A 136 -18.16 -11.10 25.01
CA LYS A 136 -19.64 -11.16 25.10
C LYS A 136 -20.28 -11.89 23.90
N ALA A 137 -19.70 -11.77 22.71
CA ALA A 137 -20.19 -12.49 21.52
C ALA A 137 -19.88 -14.00 21.59
N ARG A 138 -18.71 -14.37 22.14
CA ARG A 138 -18.33 -15.76 22.41
C ARG A 138 -19.20 -16.36 23.51
N GLU A 139 -19.41 -15.65 24.60
CA GLU A 139 -20.31 -16.08 25.70
C GLU A 139 -21.76 -16.25 25.22
N ARG A 140 -22.26 -15.40 24.32
CA ARG A 140 -23.58 -15.62 23.69
C ARG A 140 -23.61 -16.82 22.75
N SER A 141 -22.49 -17.15 22.12
CA SER A 141 -22.36 -18.32 21.25
C SER A 141 -22.23 -19.61 22.08
N ASP A 142 -21.61 -19.55 23.25
CA ASP A 142 -21.47 -20.67 24.21
C ASP A 142 -22.71 -20.86 25.10
N SER A 143 -23.45 -19.78 25.38
CA SER A 143 -24.67 -19.80 26.21
C SER A 143 -25.96 -20.04 25.41
N GLY A 144 -25.85 -20.40 24.12
CA GLY A 144 -26.96 -20.70 23.25
C GLY A 144 -27.23 -22.21 23.14
N ALA A 145 -28.40 -22.61 23.60
CA ALA A 145 -29.06 -23.89 23.34
C ALA A 145 -28.83 -24.46 21.92
N GLY A 146 -28.89 -25.79 21.84
CA GLY A 146 -28.69 -26.57 20.61
C GLY A 146 -29.57 -26.16 19.40
N PRO A 147 -29.29 -26.77 18.24
CA PRO A 147 -29.70 -26.26 16.94
C PRO A 147 -31.19 -26.47 16.70
N GLU A 148 -32.00 -25.40 16.72
CA GLU A 148 -33.30 -25.41 16.06
C GLU A 148 -33.12 -24.96 14.60
N ALA A 149 -32.90 -25.96 13.75
CA ALA A 149 -33.25 -25.87 12.35
C ALA A 149 -34.77 -25.84 12.22
N SER A 150 -35.37 -24.67 11.99
CA SER A 150 -36.63 -24.57 11.24
C SER A 150 -36.95 -23.12 10.87
N SER A 151 -36.47 -22.70 9.70
CA SER A 151 -37.19 -21.71 8.90
C SER A 151 -38.23 -22.49 8.08
N PRO A 152 -39.54 -22.35 8.31
CA PRO A 152 -40.53 -22.78 7.34
C PRO A 152 -40.63 -21.69 6.28
N ALA A 153 -40.17 -22.02 5.07
CA ALA A 153 -40.47 -21.24 3.88
C ALA A 153 -42.00 -21.06 3.73
N PRO A 154 -42.50 -19.87 3.35
CA PRO A 154 -43.93 -19.69 3.16
C PRO A 154 -44.37 -20.41 1.87
N ALA A 155 -45.12 -21.51 2.01
CA ALA A 155 -45.83 -22.14 0.90
C ALA A 155 -47.11 -21.34 0.60
N ASP A 156 -47.17 -20.81 -0.61
CA ASP A 156 -48.29 -20.10 -1.22
C ASP A 156 -49.52 -21.03 -1.37
N PRO A 157 -50.71 -20.68 -0.84
CA PRO A 157 -51.91 -21.48 -0.96
C PRO A 157 -52.79 -20.96 -2.11
N SER A 158 -52.45 -21.25 -3.37
CA SER A 158 -53.39 -20.98 -4.46
C SER A 158 -53.18 -21.80 -5.74
N VAL A 159 -53.41 -23.13 -5.68
CA VAL A 159 -53.88 -23.89 -6.86
C VAL A 159 -54.85 -25.02 -6.45
N PRO A 160 -56.09 -25.07 -6.99
CA PRO A 160 -57.09 -26.08 -6.65
C PRO A 160 -56.88 -27.39 -7.46
N LYS A 161 -57.19 -28.53 -6.83
CA LYS A 161 -57.13 -29.86 -7.45
C LYS A 161 -58.31 -30.08 -8.41
N ALA A 162 -57.99 -30.46 -9.64
CA ALA A 162 -58.78 -31.32 -10.52
C ALA A 162 -57.82 -32.20 -11.34
#